data_AF-A0A9W8JIX2-F1
#
_entry.id   AF-A0A9W8JIX2-F1
#
_cell.length_a   1.000
_cell.length_b   1.000
_cell.length_c   1.000
_cell.angle_alpha   90.00
_cell.angle_beta   90.00
_cell.angle_gamma   90.00
#
_symmetry.space_group_name_H-M   'P 1'
#
loop_
_entity.id
_entity.type
_entity.pdbx_description
1 polymer ?
#
loop_
_entity_poly.entity_id
_entity_poly.type
_entity_poly.pdbx_seq_one_letter_code
_entity_poly.pdbx_strand_id
1 'polypeptide(L)'
;MQNDAPKIWTDLKAKYGATSDSQIFSWFCEWYKFAIPGSRSPQKEFAHWDLLVSKMKATLVEIPEKILAMQLVATMPPAYSNIVPLMVADINKKELTVEKVESYMLTEWERKQKPGKKALANRISTVQWKGNTPSFQQQQQPAASSSKQCADQPQ
;
A
#
# COMPACT_ATOMS: atom_id res chain seq x y z
N MET A 1 -42.97 45.62 -4.41
CA MET A 1 -41.79 45.19 -3.63
C MET A 1 -41.24 43.90 -4.22
N GLN A 2 -40.94 43.88 -5.53
CA GLN A 2 -40.55 42.67 -6.23
C GLN A 2 -39.18 42.91 -6.89
N ASN A 3 -38.24 41.96 -6.69
CA ASN A 3 -36.96 41.77 -7.40
C ASN A 3 -35.64 42.15 -6.69
N ASP A 4 -35.60 42.26 -5.36
CA ASP A 4 -34.31 42.38 -4.64
C ASP A 4 -33.68 41.04 -4.21
N ALA A 5 -34.39 39.92 -4.37
CA ALA A 5 -33.87 38.58 -4.01
C ALA A 5 -32.49 38.24 -4.61
N PRO A 6 -32.21 38.46 -5.91
CA PRO A 6 -30.88 38.19 -6.47
C PRO A 6 -29.80 39.14 -5.93
N LYS A 7 -30.15 40.38 -5.61
CA LYS A 7 -29.24 41.37 -5.01
C LYS A 7 -28.90 40.99 -3.57
N ILE A 8 -29.91 40.64 -2.78
CA ILE A 8 -29.75 40.13 -1.41
C ILE A 8 -28.87 38.88 -1.41
N TRP A 9 -29.08 37.95 -2.36
CA TRP A 9 -28.24 36.76 -2.49
C TRP A 9 -26.79 37.09 -2.83
N THR A 10 -26.57 38.05 -3.72
CA THR A 10 -25.23 38.53 -4.10
C THR A 10 -24.53 39.21 -2.92
N ASP A 11 -25.25 40.05 -2.17
CA ASP A 11 -24.73 40.75 -0.98
C ASP A 11 -24.41 39.77 0.17
N LEU A 12 -25.26 38.76 0.39
CA LEU A 12 -24.99 37.68 1.35
C LEU A 12 -23.76 36.87 0.93
N LYS A 13 -23.64 36.53 -0.35
CA LYS A 13 -22.47 35.82 -0.89
C LYS A 13 -21.20 36.65 -0.76
N ALA A 14 -21.27 37.97 -0.96
CA ALA A 14 -20.14 38.87 -0.79
C ALA A 14 -19.72 39.01 0.69
N LYS A 15 -20.68 39.11 1.62
CA LYS A 15 -20.39 39.28 3.06
C LYS A 15 -19.98 37.99 3.77
N TYR A 16 -20.59 36.86 3.43
CA TYR A 16 -20.44 35.61 4.16
C TYR A 16 -19.90 34.45 3.31
N GLY A 17 -19.95 34.58 1.98
CA GLY A 17 -19.42 33.58 1.05
C GLY A 17 -17.94 33.77 0.71
N ALA A 18 -17.34 34.89 1.11
CA ALA A 18 -15.90 35.08 1.00
C ALA A 18 -15.20 34.18 2.02
N THR A 19 -14.41 33.22 1.54
CA THR A 19 -13.54 32.43 2.40
C THR A 19 -12.47 33.33 2.99
N SER A 20 -12.36 33.38 4.31
CA SER A 20 -11.32 34.15 4.98
C SER A 20 -9.99 33.40 4.98
N ASP A 21 -8.87 34.12 5.00
CA ASP A 21 -7.53 33.50 5.09
C ASP A 21 -7.37 32.62 6.35
N SER A 22 -8.08 32.96 7.43
CA SER A 22 -8.14 32.15 8.64
C SER A 22 -8.80 30.78 8.42
N GLN A 23 -9.82 30.71 7.57
CA GLN A 23 -10.46 29.44 7.19
C GLN A 23 -9.54 28.61 6.30
N ILE A 24 -8.87 29.24 5.33
CA ILE A 24 -7.86 28.59 4.49
C ILE A 24 -6.76 27.99 5.36
N PHE A 25 -6.23 28.76 6.31
CA PHE A 25 -5.21 28.28 7.25
C PHE A 25 -5.73 27.14 8.14
N SER A 26 -6.98 27.20 8.59
CA SER A 26 -7.61 26.11 9.35
C SER A 26 -7.69 24.83 8.52
N TRP A 27 -8.11 24.91 7.24
CA TRP A 27 -8.18 23.76 6.34
C TRP A 27 -6.80 23.19 6.04
N PHE A 28 -5.79 24.06 5.82
CA PHE A 28 -4.41 23.64 5.66
C PHE A 28 -3.88 22.90 6.90
N CYS A 29 -4.15 23.43 8.10
CA CYS A 29 -3.75 22.77 9.35
C CYS A 29 -4.43 21.41 9.53
N GLU A 30 -5.70 21.31 9.16
CA GLU A 30 -6.47 20.07 9.22
C GLU A 30 -5.94 19.04 8.21
N TRP A 31 -5.65 19.47 6.98
CA TRP A 31 -5.05 18.64 5.94
C TRP A 31 -3.65 18.17 6.32
N TYR A 32 -2.80 19.05 6.87
CA TYR A 32 -1.45 18.70 7.27
C TYR A 32 -1.43 17.68 8.42
N LYS A 33 -2.33 17.83 9.39
CA LYS A 33 -2.48 16.93 10.54
C LYS A 33 -3.35 15.70 10.26
N PHE A 34 -3.82 15.55 9.02
CA PHE A 34 -4.66 14.44 8.61
C PHE A 34 -3.96 13.12 8.93
N ALA A 35 -4.68 12.17 9.52
CA ALA A 35 -4.16 10.86 9.86
C ALA A 35 -5.23 9.79 9.69
N ILE A 36 -4.85 8.66 9.11
CA ILE A 36 -5.78 7.56 8.85
C ILE A 36 -5.79 6.63 10.07
N PRO A 37 -6.95 6.31 10.65
CA PRO A 37 -7.05 5.34 11.72
C PRO A 37 -6.84 3.94 11.15
N GLY A 38 -5.70 3.31 11.46
CA GLY A 38 -5.33 1.98 10.92
C GLY A 38 -6.24 0.81 11.31
N SER A 39 -7.33 1.05 12.04
CA SER A 39 -8.31 0.05 12.50
C SER A 39 -9.62 0.04 11.69
N ARG A 40 -9.95 1.10 10.96
CA ARG A 40 -11.22 1.25 10.21
C ARG A 40 -10.95 1.34 8.71
N SER A 41 -12.02 1.26 7.89
CA SER A 41 -11.92 1.48 6.45
C SER A 41 -11.41 2.90 6.18
N PRO A 42 -10.35 3.07 5.38
CA PRO A 42 -9.78 4.39 5.11
C PRO A 42 -10.62 5.25 4.14
N GLN A 43 -11.68 4.70 3.54
CA GLN A 43 -12.47 5.37 2.51
C GLN A 43 -13.13 6.66 3.00
N LYS A 44 -13.63 6.67 4.25
CA LYS A 44 -14.28 7.86 4.80
C LYS A 44 -13.27 8.98 4.98
N GLU A 45 -12.07 8.63 5.41
CA GLU A 45 -10.98 9.55 5.65
C GLU A 45 -10.44 10.10 4.33
N PHE A 46 -10.33 9.29 3.28
CA PHE A 46 -10.01 9.79 1.93
C PHE A 46 -11.05 10.78 1.42
N ALA A 47 -12.35 10.49 1.59
CA ALA A 47 -13.39 11.45 1.20
C ALA A 47 -13.30 12.80 1.97
N HIS A 48 -12.89 12.76 3.24
CA HIS A 48 -12.64 13.99 4.01
C HIS A 48 -11.39 14.73 3.52
N TRP A 49 -10.34 13.99 3.20
CA TRP A 49 -9.10 14.54 2.64
C TRP A 49 -9.35 15.21 1.28
N ASP A 50 -10.11 14.57 0.38
CA ASP A 50 -10.51 15.11 -0.91
C ASP A 50 -11.32 16.39 -0.77
N LEU A 51 -12.22 16.44 0.22
CA LEU A 51 -12.99 17.63 0.54
C LEU A 51 -12.09 18.80 0.94
N LEU A 52 -11.07 18.55 1.77
CA LEU A 52 -10.10 19.58 2.19
C LEU A 52 -9.29 20.08 1.00
N VAL A 53 -8.78 19.18 0.16
CA VAL A 53 -8.02 19.54 -1.05
C VAL A 53 -8.89 20.33 -2.02
N SER A 54 -10.15 19.94 -2.21
CA SER A 54 -11.10 20.65 -3.07
C SER A 54 -11.41 22.06 -2.56
N LYS A 55 -11.56 22.23 -1.24
CA LYS A 55 -11.75 23.54 -0.61
C LYS A 55 -10.54 24.46 -0.81
N MET A 56 -9.32 23.95 -0.63
CA MET A 56 -8.09 24.73 -0.82
C MET A 56 -7.87 25.10 -2.31
N LYS A 57 -8.18 24.18 -3.22
CA LYS A 57 -8.12 24.45 -4.68
C LYS A 57 -9.12 25.53 -5.09
N ALA A 58 -10.33 25.53 -4.51
CA ALA A 58 -11.33 26.57 -4.76
C ALA A 58 -10.89 27.97 -4.29
N THR A 59 -9.93 28.05 -3.36
CA THR A 59 -9.35 29.30 -2.85
C THR A 59 -8.00 29.67 -3.48
N LEU A 60 -7.67 29.13 -4.66
CA LEU A 60 -6.41 29.38 -5.39
C LEU A 60 -5.14 28.90 -4.65
N VAL A 61 -5.26 28.05 -3.63
CA VAL A 61 -4.13 27.38 -2.99
C VAL A 61 -3.95 26.02 -3.66
N GLU A 62 -3.21 26.01 -4.76
CA GLU A 62 -2.90 24.77 -5.48
C GLU A 62 -1.69 24.07 -4.86
N ILE A 63 -1.93 22.89 -4.29
CA ILE A 63 -0.89 22.01 -3.79
C ILE A 63 -0.52 21.03 -4.92
N PRO A 64 0.77 20.91 -5.30
CA PRO A 64 1.19 19.96 -6.32
C PRO A 64 0.80 18.52 -5.95
N GLU A 65 0.33 17.74 -6.91
CA GLU A 65 -0.11 16.36 -6.71
C GLU A 65 0.95 15.48 -6.02
N LYS A 66 2.23 15.69 -6.36
CA LYS A 66 3.34 15.00 -5.71
C LYS A 66 3.39 15.25 -4.20
N ILE A 67 3.15 16.49 -3.77
CA ILE A 67 3.15 16.85 -2.34
C ILE A 67 1.93 16.24 -1.64
N LEU A 68 0.78 16.22 -2.31
CA LEU A 68 -0.42 15.56 -1.83
C LEU A 68 -0.18 14.06 -1.59
N ALA A 69 0.42 13.37 -2.57
CA ALA A 69 0.75 11.95 -2.47
C ALA A 69 1.79 11.69 -1.37
N MET A 70 2.84 12.52 -1.28
CA MET A 70 3.86 12.40 -0.22
C MET A 70 3.28 12.61 1.18
N GLN A 71 2.32 13.52 1.33
CA GLN A 71 1.63 13.72 2.60
C GLN A 71 0.94 12.42 3.03
N LEU A 72 0.15 11.81 2.13
CA LEU A 72 -0.61 10.58 2.45
C LEU A 72 0.31 9.44 2.87
N VAL A 73 1.47 9.34 2.23
CA VAL A 73 2.51 8.36 2.62
C VAL A 73 3.07 8.69 4.01
N ALA A 74 3.31 9.96 4.32
CA ALA A 74 3.85 10.40 5.61
C ALA A 74 2.88 10.21 6.79
N THR A 75 1.57 10.26 6.53
CA THR A 75 0.52 10.14 7.56
C THR A 75 -0.10 8.76 7.65
N MET A 76 0.47 7.82 6.90
CA MET A 76 0.11 6.43 6.89
C MET A 76 0.34 5.79 8.27
N PRO A 77 -0.65 5.07 8.82
CA PRO A 77 -0.46 4.38 10.08
C PRO A 77 0.44 3.15 9.89
N PRO A 78 1.17 2.71 10.93
CA PRO A 78 2.11 1.57 10.86
C PRO A 78 1.48 0.26 10.38
N ALA A 79 0.15 0.15 10.45
CA ALA A 79 -0.61 -0.97 9.91
C ALA A 79 -0.31 -1.22 8.42
N TYR A 80 0.03 -0.20 7.63
CA TYR A 80 0.27 -0.33 6.20
C TYR A 80 1.78 -0.42 5.85
N SER A 81 2.65 -0.74 6.81
CA SER A 81 4.10 -0.83 6.58
C SER A 81 4.50 -1.73 5.40
N ASN A 82 3.70 -2.77 5.08
CA ASN A 82 3.96 -3.71 3.99
C ASN A 82 3.91 -3.07 2.59
N ILE A 83 3.19 -1.96 2.40
CA ILE A 83 3.08 -1.28 1.09
C ILE A 83 4.05 -0.11 0.93
N VAL A 84 4.76 0.29 2.00
CA VAL A 84 5.76 1.35 1.95
C VAL A 84 6.83 1.08 0.86
N PRO A 85 7.38 -0.15 0.71
CA PRO A 85 8.35 -0.42 -0.35
C PRO A 85 7.80 -0.20 -1.77
N LEU A 86 6.52 -0.51 -2.01
CA LEU A 86 5.87 -0.28 -3.31
C LEU A 86 5.77 1.22 -3.60
N MET A 87 5.38 2.00 -2.60
CA MET A 87 5.28 3.45 -2.72
C MET A 87 6.66 4.10 -2.92
N VAL A 88 7.68 3.64 -2.21
CA VAL A 88 9.06 4.11 -2.41
C VAL A 88 9.56 3.82 -3.82
N ALA A 89 9.24 2.66 -4.39
CA ALA A 89 9.56 2.34 -5.77
C ALA A 89 8.90 3.33 -6.75
N ASP A 90 7.63 3.67 -6.53
CA ASP A 90 6.90 4.65 -7.35
C ASP A 90 7.41 6.08 -7.17
N ILE A 91 7.83 6.46 -5.96
CA ILE A 91 8.50 7.74 -5.70
C ILE A 91 9.78 7.85 -6.53
N ASN A 92 10.60 6.80 -6.53
CA ASN A 92 11.86 6.76 -7.29
C ASN A 92 11.63 6.84 -8.81
N LYS A 93 10.53 6.27 -9.30
CA LYS A 93 10.12 6.36 -10.70
C LYS A 93 9.44 7.68 -11.06
N LYS A 94 9.15 8.54 -10.09
CA LYS A 94 8.32 9.76 -10.24
C LYS A 94 6.90 9.47 -10.75
N GLU A 95 6.38 8.29 -10.44
CA GLU A 95 5.05 7.83 -10.86
C GLU A 95 4.06 7.77 -9.69
N LEU A 96 4.44 8.29 -8.51
CA LEU A 96 3.57 8.32 -7.35
C LEU A 96 2.48 9.39 -7.53
N THR A 97 1.23 8.94 -7.60
CA THR A 97 0.01 9.76 -7.64
C THR A 97 -0.83 9.51 -6.39
N VAL A 98 -1.77 10.41 -6.10
CA VAL A 98 -2.72 10.26 -4.99
C VAL A 98 -3.55 8.98 -5.15
N GLU A 99 -4.08 8.76 -6.36
CA GLU A 99 -4.89 7.59 -6.70
C GLU A 99 -4.16 6.26 -6.45
N LYS A 100 -2.87 6.18 -6.78
CA LYS A 100 -2.07 4.98 -6.50
C LYS A 100 -1.91 4.75 -5.01
N VAL A 101 -1.66 5.81 -4.23
CA VAL A 101 -1.53 5.70 -2.77
C VAL A 101 -2.84 5.18 -2.17
N GLU A 102 -3.97 5.75 -2.56
CA GLU A 102 -5.29 5.30 -2.11
C GLU A 102 -5.56 3.84 -2.50
N SER A 103 -5.25 3.46 -3.74
CA SER A 103 -5.41 2.10 -4.25
C SER A 103 -4.61 1.09 -3.45
N TYR A 104 -3.34 1.39 -3.13
CA TYR A 104 -2.51 0.52 -2.30
C TYR A 104 -3.07 0.38 -0.88
N MET A 105 -3.49 1.49 -0.28
CA MET A 105 -4.06 1.47 1.08
C MET A 105 -5.38 0.69 1.13
N LEU A 106 -6.26 0.89 0.16
CA LEU A 106 -7.52 0.16 0.08
C LEU A 106 -7.29 -1.34 -0.12
N THR A 107 -6.38 -1.70 -1.03
CA THR A 107 -6.02 -3.11 -1.29
C THR A 107 -5.46 -3.79 -0.05
N GLU A 108 -4.59 -3.13 0.70
CA GLU A 108 -4.07 -3.67 1.96
C GLU A 108 -5.13 -3.79 3.04
N TRP A 109 -6.04 -2.81 3.13
CA TRP A 109 -7.14 -2.88 4.07
C TRP A 109 -8.04 -4.07 3.75
N GLU A 110 -8.44 -4.26 2.49
CA GLU A 110 -9.23 -5.40 2.05
C GLU A 110 -8.51 -6.73 2.29
N ARG A 111 -7.19 -6.79 2.05
CA ARG A 111 -6.35 -7.96 2.32
C ARG A 111 -6.41 -8.35 3.80
N LYS A 112 -6.43 -7.37 4.71
CA LYS A 112 -6.54 -7.61 6.16
C LYS A 112 -7.95 -7.98 6.61
N GLN A 113 -8.98 -7.41 5.99
CA GLN A 113 -10.37 -7.72 6.32
C GLN A 113 -10.80 -9.13 5.91
N LYS A 114 -10.15 -9.70 4.90
CA LYS A 114 -10.30 -11.11 4.57
C LYS A 114 -9.42 -11.86 5.56
N PRO A 115 -9.94 -12.42 6.69
CA PRO A 115 -9.16 -13.36 7.47
C PRO A 115 -8.73 -14.40 6.45
N GLY A 116 -7.41 -14.49 6.23
CA GLY A 116 -6.89 -15.32 5.16
C GLY A 116 -7.65 -16.63 5.24
N LYS A 117 -8.35 -17.00 4.17
CA LYS A 117 -8.47 -18.43 3.88
C LYS A 117 -7.02 -18.84 3.94
N LYS A 118 -6.57 -19.36 5.09
CA LYS A 118 -5.27 -19.99 5.24
C LYS A 118 -5.24 -20.80 3.98
N ALA A 119 -4.37 -20.45 3.04
CA ALA A 119 -4.32 -21.18 1.81
C ALA A 119 -4.13 -22.60 2.34
N LEU A 120 -5.16 -23.42 2.22
CA LEU A 120 -5.02 -24.84 2.13
C LEU A 120 -4.30 -25.00 0.79
N ALA A 121 -3.07 -24.48 0.71
CA ALA A 121 -1.96 -25.19 0.13
C ALA A 121 -1.98 -26.50 0.90
N ASN A 122 -2.89 -27.37 0.47
CA ASN A 122 -2.73 -28.78 0.57
C ASN A 122 -1.29 -28.96 0.11
N ARG A 123 -0.39 -29.17 1.07
CA ARG A 123 0.95 -29.62 0.79
C ARG A 123 0.73 -30.91 0.00
N ILE A 124 0.70 -30.80 -1.32
CA ILE A 124 0.81 -31.93 -2.23
C ILE A 124 2.26 -32.39 -2.10
N SER A 125 2.56 -33.00 -0.96
CA SER A 125 3.83 -33.63 -0.63
C SER A 125 3.49 -34.92 0.09
N THR A 126 2.65 -35.71 -0.57
CA THR A 126 2.41 -37.09 -0.16
C THR A 126 2.21 -37.90 -1.43
N VAL A 127 3.29 -38.07 -2.18
CA VAL A 127 3.46 -39.31 -2.95
C VAL A 127 3.63 -40.39 -1.90
N GLN A 128 2.51 -41.00 -1.50
CA GLN A 128 2.50 -42.24 -0.71
C GLN A 128 2.94 -43.35 -1.67
N TRP A 129 4.23 -43.71 -1.64
CA TRP A 129 4.75 -44.84 -2.39
C TRP A 129 4.09 -46.12 -1.88
N LYS A 130 3.17 -46.68 -2.66
CA LYS A 130 2.56 -47.99 -2.38
C LYS A 130 3.37 -49.05 -3.11
N GLY A 131 4.30 -49.68 -2.39
CA GLY A 131 4.99 -50.89 -2.82
C GLY A 131 6.36 -50.66 -3.47
N ASN A 132 7.36 -51.35 -2.91
CA ASN A 132 8.75 -51.52 -3.32
C ASN A 132 9.55 -50.28 -3.72
N THR A 133 10.45 -49.88 -2.82
CA THR A 133 11.64 -49.09 -3.12
C THR A 133 12.36 -49.68 -4.33
N PRO A 134 12.63 -48.93 -5.41
CA PRO A 134 13.46 -49.42 -6.49
C PRO A 134 14.89 -49.60 -5.97
N SER A 135 15.28 -50.85 -5.74
CA SER A 135 16.66 -51.24 -5.45
C SER A 135 17.45 -51.17 -6.75
N PHE A 136 18.36 -50.21 -6.85
CA PHE A 136 19.25 -50.10 -7.99
C PHE A 136 20.37 -51.13 -7.82
N GLN A 137 20.29 -52.25 -8.55
CA GLN A 137 21.39 -53.21 -8.61
C GLN A 137 22.51 -52.61 -9.45
N GLN A 138 23.57 -52.20 -8.77
CA GLN A 138 24.83 -51.79 -9.36
C GLN A 138 25.33 -52.95 -10.24
N GLN A 139 25.46 -52.72 -11.56
CA GLN A 139 26.06 -53.69 -12.47
C GLN A 139 27.47 -54.02 -11.97
N GLN A 140 27.69 -55.29 -11.62
CA GLN A 140 29.02 -55.80 -11.35
C GLN A 140 29.87 -55.68 -12.62
N GLN A 141 30.89 -54.82 -12.57
CA GLN A 141 32.00 -54.91 -13.50
C GLN A 141 32.82 -56.17 -13.16
N PRO A 142 33.19 -57.00 -14.15
CA PRO A 142 34.03 -58.17 -13.90
C PRO A 142 35.40 -57.76 -13.37
N ALA A 143 35.81 -58.43 -12.30
CA ALA A 143 37.13 -58.33 -11.73
C ALA A 143 38.20 -58.73 -12.76
N ALA A 144 39.12 -57.80 -13.04
CA ALA A 144 40.43 -58.13 -13.58
C ALA A 144 41.49 -57.61 -12.59
N SER A 145 42.11 -58.58 -11.93
CA SER A 145 43.29 -58.53 -11.08
C SER A 145 44.41 -57.62 -11.57
N SER A 146 44.97 -56.76 -10.70
CA SER A 146 46.42 -56.78 -10.44
C SER A 146 46.81 -55.96 -9.20
N SER A 147 47.49 -56.66 -8.30
CA SER A 147 48.33 -56.26 -7.17
C SER A 147 49.04 -54.91 -7.25
N LYS A 148 49.06 -54.17 -6.11
CA LYS A 148 50.28 -53.90 -5.32
C LYS A 148 49.97 -53.19 -3.99
N GLN A 149 50.63 -53.66 -2.94
CA GLN A 149 50.74 -53.13 -1.58
C GLN A 149 51.24 -51.68 -1.56
N CYS A 150 50.88 -50.87 -0.55
CA CYS A 150 51.64 -50.71 0.70
C CYS A 150 51.02 -49.59 1.55
N ALA A 151 51.38 -49.61 2.83
CA ALA A 151 50.71 -49.02 3.97
C ALA A 151 50.80 -47.49 4.13
N ASP A 152 49.90 -47.04 5.01
CA ASP A 152 50.10 -46.06 6.07
C ASP A 152 49.68 -44.59 5.87
N GLN A 153 49.31 -44.01 7.01
CA GLN A 153 48.29 -43.00 7.23
C GLN A 153 48.93 -41.61 7.52
N PRO A 154 48.16 -40.55 7.86
CA PRO A 154 48.54 -39.15 7.70
C PRO A 154 49.36 -38.58 8.88
N GLN A 155 49.94 -37.41 8.68
CA GLN A 155 49.70 -36.22 9.51
C GLN A 155 50.12 -34.94 8.77
#